data_AF-A0A2X3HAN0-F1
#
_entry.id   AF-A0A2X3HAN0-F1
#
_cell.length_a   1.000
_cell.length_b   1.000
_cell.length_c   1.000
_cell.angle_alpha   90.00
_cell.angle_beta   90.00
_cell.angle_gamma   90.00
#
_symmetry.space_group_name_H-M   'P 1'
#
loop_
_entity.id
_entity.type
_entity.pdbx_description
1 polymer ?
#
loop_
_entity_poly.entity_id
_entity_poly.type
_entity_poly.pdbx_seq_one_letter_code
_entity_poly.pdbx_strand_id
1 'polypeptide(L)' 'MKLDEPVKDINEALLNAGFIGGFDLGLYAPKYAGHMLVAVTEMRTKDEIDAFITALVESLEGVK' A
#
# COMPACT_ATOMS: atom_id res chain seq x y z
N MET A 1 -2.75 -6.87 4.24
CA MET A 1 -4.07 -6.38 3.77
C MET A 1 -4.35 -6.98 2.41
N LYS A 2 -5.59 -7.38 2.12
CA LYS A 2 -6.00 -7.86 0.79
C LYS A 2 -6.49 -6.66 -0.03
N LEU A 3 -6.13 -6.63 -1.30
CA LEU A 3 -6.44 -5.59 -2.27
C LEU A 3 -7.09 -6.25 -3.49
N ASP A 4 -7.96 -5.52 -4.18
CA ASP A 4 -8.65 -6.03 -5.38
C ASP A 4 -7.79 -5.82 -6.64
N GLU A 5 -6.90 -4.85 -6.60
CA GLU A 5 -5.96 -4.45 -7.64
C GLU A 5 -4.54 -5.01 -7.36
N PRO A 6 -3.68 -5.10 -8.39
CA PRO A 6 -2.29 -5.52 -8.21
C PRO A 6 -1.54 -4.59 -7.25
N VAL A 7 -0.84 -5.18 -6.27
CA VAL A 7 -0.02 -4.43 -5.29
C VAL A 7 1.00 -3.53 -5.98
N LYS A 8 1.52 -3.98 -7.13
CA LYS A 8 2.48 -3.21 -7.93
C LYS A 8 1.90 -1.87 -8.39
N ASP A 9 0.67 -1.86 -8.91
CA ASP A 9 0.06 -0.66 -9.48
C ASP A 9 -0.27 0.34 -8.36
N ILE A 10 -0.75 -0.17 -7.22
CA ILE A 10 -0.97 0.63 -6.01
C ILE A 10 0.34 1.22 -5.49
N ASN A 11 1.43 0.44 -5.47
CA ASN A 11 2.73 0.94 -5.04
C ASN A 11 3.29 2.02 -5.99
N GLU A 12 3.05 1.91 -7.30
CA GLU A 12 3.42 2.95 -8.26
C GLU A 12 2.61 4.24 -8.03
N ALA A 13 1.30 4.13 -7.77
CA ALA A 13 0.45 5.28 -7.44
C ALA A 13 0.89 5.96 -6.12
N LEU A 14 1.15 5.18 -5.06
CA LEU A 14 1.68 5.68 -3.80
C LEU A 14 3.02 6.38 -3.97
N LEU A 15 3.92 5.82 -4.80
CA LEU A 15 5.22 6.41 -5.07
C LEU A 15 5.08 7.78 -5.75
N ASN A 16 4.14 7.92 -6.69
CA ASN A 16 3.82 9.19 -7.32
C ASN A 16 3.22 10.21 -6.33
N ALA A 17 2.51 9.73 -5.30
CA ALA A 17 2.00 10.54 -4.19
C ALA A 17 3.07 10.84 -3.12
N GLY A 18 4.31 10.36 -3.27
CA GLY A 18 5.41 10.59 -2.33
C GLY A 18 5.46 9.61 -1.16
N PHE A 19 4.69 8.51 -1.21
CA PHE A 19 4.67 7.47 -0.18
C PHE A 19 5.32 6.17 -0.67
N ILE A 20 6.01 5.50 0.26
CA ILE A 20 6.51 4.14 0.00
C ILE A 20 5.39 3.16 0.38
N GLY A 21 4.90 2.41 -0.61
CA GLY A 21 3.91 1.37 -0.39
C GLY A 21 4.46 0.14 0.34
N GLY A 22 3.60 -0.87 0.48
CA GLY A 22 3.95 -2.08 1.21
C GLY A 22 4.59 -3.18 0.35
N PHE A 23 5.04 -4.23 1.01
CA PHE A 23 5.61 -5.39 0.35
C PHE A 23 4.52 -6.29 -0.25
N ASP A 24 4.66 -6.67 -1.52
CA ASP A 24 3.77 -7.62 -2.20
C ASP A 24 4.03 -9.06 -1.72
N LEU A 25 3.11 -9.58 -0.91
CA LEU A 25 3.19 -10.94 -0.38
C LEU A 25 2.90 -12.01 -1.44
N GLY A 26 2.31 -11.65 -2.58
CA GLY A 26 2.12 -12.55 -3.72
C GLY A 26 3.45 -13.05 -4.28
N LEU A 27 4.52 -12.25 -4.16
CA LEU A 27 5.89 -12.64 -4.53
C LEU A 27 6.47 -13.68 -3.58
N TYR A 28 6.02 -13.71 -2.32
CA TYR A 28 6.47 -14.67 -1.33
C TYR A 28 5.73 -16.00 -1.42
N ALA A 29 4.39 -15.97 -1.55
CA ALA A 29 3.60 -17.17 -1.76
C ALA A 29 2.30 -16.89 -2.54
N PRO A 30 1.91 -17.75 -3.50
CA PRO A 30 0.70 -17.55 -4.32
C PRO A 30 -0.59 -17.38 -3.52
N LYS A 31 -0.69 -17.99 -2.33
CA LYS A 31 -1.84 -17.84 -1.43
C LYS A 31 -2.06 -16.41 -0.93
N TYR A 32 -1.06 -15.54 -1.07
CA TYR A 32 -1.11 -14.13 -0.71
C TYR A 32 -1.16 -13.22 -1.93
N ALA A 33 -1.55 -13.74 -3.11
CA ALA A 33 -1.79 -12.89 -4.27
C ALA A 33 -2.74 -11.73 -3.92
N GLY A 34 -2.39 -10.52 -4.34
CA GLY A 34 -3.13 -9.30 -3.99
C GLY A 34 -3.04 -8.90 -2.51
N HIS A 35 -2.09 -9.44 -1.74
CA HIS A 35 -1.88 -9.03 -0.36
C HIS A 35 -0.64 -8.15 -0.21
N MET A 36 -0.81 -7.01 0.44
CA MET A 36 0.25 -6.10 0.79
C MET A 36 0.57 -6.16 2.29
N LEU A 37 1.85 -6.22 2.64
CA LEU A 37 2.35 -6.08 4.01
C LEU A 37 2.83 -4.65 4.22
N VAL A 38 2.23 -3.95 5.17
CA VAL A 38 2.63 -2.60 5.58
C VAL A 38 3.18 -2.68 7.00
N ALA A 39 4.37 -2.11 7.21
CA ALA A 39 4.99 -2.01 8.52
C ALA A 39 4.93 -0.57 9.01
N VAL A 40 4.29 -0.36 10.16
CA VAL A 40 4.34 0.89 10.90
C VAL A 40 5.30 0.70 12.08
N THR A 41 6.17 1.67 12.31
CA THR A 41 7.11 1.66 13.44
C THR A 41 6.70 2.72 14.45
N GLU A 42 7.15 2.60 15.69
CA GLU A 42 6.93 3.59 16.75
C GLU A 42 7.49 4.99 16.42
N MET A 43 8.29 5.10 15.36
CA MET A 43 8.82 6.37 14.84
C MET A 43 7.79 7.16 14.01
N ARG A 44 6.61 6.59 13.70
CA ARG A 44 5.56 7.27 12.95
C ARG A 44 4.49 7.80 13.87
N THR A 45 4.17 9.07 13.69
CA THR A 45 3.05 9.76 14.33
C THR A 45 1.72 9.29 13.73
N LYS A 46 0.64 9.52 14.48
CA LYS A 46 -0.71 9.23 13.99
C LYS A 46 -1.02 9.98 12.68
N ASP A 47 -0.64 11.26 12.60
CA ASP A 47 -0.92 12.09 11.44
C ASP A 47 -0.18 11.59 10.17
N GLU A 48 1.05 11.10 10.30
CA GLU A 48 1.77 10.45 9.19
C GLU A 48 1.08 9.15 8.73
N ILE A 49 0.56 8.36 9.68
CA ILE A 49 -0.18 7.14 9.37
C ILE A 49 -1.49 7.48 8.68
N ASP A 50 -2.23 8.47 9.18
CA ASP A 50 -3.49 8.94 8.59
C ASP A 50 -3.26 9.51 7.17
N ALA A 51 -2.15 10.22 6.96
CA ALA A 51 -1.75 10.69 5.63
C ALA A 51 -1.44 9.53 4.67
N PHE A 52 -0.72 8.50 5.13
CA PHE A 52 -0.48 7.29 4.33
C PHE A 52 -1.78 6.57 3.98
N ILE A 53 -2.72 6.44 4.94
CA ILE A 53 -4.03 5.84 4.70
C ILE A 53 -4.80 6.62 3.64
N THR A 54 -4.78 7.95 3.72
CA THR A 54 -5.45 8.82 2.74
C THR A 54 -4.88 8.60 1.35
N ALA A 55 -3.55 8.65 1.21
CA ALA A 55 -2.88 8.39 -0.07
C ALA A 55 -3.14 6.97 -0.59
N LEU A 56 -3.23 5.98 0.29
CA LEU A 56 -3.59 4.60 -0.08
C LEU A 56 -5.02 4.52 -0.63
N VAL A 57 -5.99 5.14 0.03
CA VAL A 57 -7.39 5.15 -0.44
C VAL A 57 -7.50 5.83 -1.80
N GLU A 58 -6.87 7.00 -1.97
CA GLU A 58 -6.85 7.69 -3.27
C GLU A 58 -6.16 6.86 -4.37
N SER A 59 -5.08 6.15 -4.02
CA SER A 59 -4.38 5.25 -4.94
C SER A 59 -5.26 4.07 -5.39
N LEU A 60 -6.19 3.60 -4.55
CA LEU A 60 -7.14 2.55 -4.94
C LEU A 60 -8.21 3.07 -5.90
N GLU A 61 -8.66 4.31 -5.75
CA GLU A 61 -9.64 4.91 -6.65
C GLU A 61 -9.04 5.30 -8.01
N GLY A 62 -7.74 5.61 -8.04
CA GLY A 62 -6.99 6.03 -9.23
C GLY A 62 -6.54 4.90 -10.16
N VAL A 63 -6.61 3.64 -9.74
CA VAL A 63 -6.16 2.45 -10.54
C VAL A 63 -7.29 1.91 -11.44
N LYS A 64 -8.22 2.79 -11.89
CA LYS A 64 -9.30 2.44 -12.83
C LYS A 64 -8.88 2.43 -14.29
#